data_AF-S3A5L7-F1
#
_entry.id   AF-S3A5L7-F1
#
_cell.length_a   1.000
_cell.length_b   1.000
_cell.length_c   1.000
_cell.angle_alpha   90.00
_cell.angle_beta   90.00
_cell.angle_gamma   90.00
#
_symmetry.space_group_name_H-M   'P 1'
#
loop_
_entity.id
_entity.type
_entity.pdbx_description
1 polymer ?
#
loop_
_entity_poly.entity_id
_entity_poly.type
_entity_poly.pdbx_seq_one_letter_code
_entity_poly.pdbx_strand_id
1 'polypeptide(L)'
;MTPARRIVVVGLSAALAVGLSGCTMNELIWGADGAHVIDTTQRLITAAAAREADGLVCAGSDPDLRDPADWDGVTAQEPERFVAAHWPEMAPHDPTWSINLSLPASRVIAGAQYPGDVFYREVDGELCLVDIAWWTVQ
;
A
#
# COMPACT_ATOMS: atom_id res chain seq x y z
N MET A 1 22.64 25.68 63.99
CA MET A 1 21.66 25.83 62.90
C MET A 1 21.94 24.75 61.86
N THR A 2 21.10 23.73 61.79
CA THR A 2 21.30 22.56 60.90
C THR A 2 20.43 22.76 59.66
N PRO A 3 20.96 22.70 58.42
CA PRO A 3 20.10 22.85 57.25
C PRO A 3 19.36 21.54 57.00
N ALA A 4 18.04 21.61 56.99
CA ALA A 4 17.15 20.52 56.59
C ALA A 4 17.35 20.20 55.11
N ARG A 5 17.76 18.96 54.80
CA ARG A 5 17.91 18.46 53.44
C ARG A 5 16.51 18.11 52.91
N ARG A 6 15.98 18.94 52.00
CA ARG A 6 14.72 18.67 51.30
C ARG A 6 14.92 17.50 50.34
N ILE A 7 14.28 16.38 50.63
CA ILE A 7 14.17 15.26 49.70
C ILE A 7 13.10 15.63 48.68
N VAL A 8 13.52 15.91 47.45
CA VAL A 8 12.61 16.06 46.31
C VAL A 8 12.36 14.67 45.76
N VAL A 9 11.19 14.11 46.02
CA VAL A 9 10.71 12.89 45.36
C VAL A 9 10.24 13.32 43.97
N VAL A 10 11.08 13.06 42.95
CA VAL A 10 10.66 13.16 41.56
C VAL A 10 9.79 11.93 41.28
N GLY A 11 8.47 12.14 41.29
CA GLY A 11 7.52 11.12 40.88
C GLY A 11 7.72 10.79 39.41
N LEU A 12 8.21 9.58 39.13
CA LEU A 12 8.29 9.04 37.78
C LEU A 12 6.87 8.66 37.36
N SER A 13 6.14 9.60 36.77
CA SER A 13 4.87 9.30 36.08
C SER A 13 5.20 8.55 34.79
N ALA A 14 5.32 7.22 34.88
CA ALA A 14 5.29 6.36 33.71
C ALA A 14 3.88 6.42 33.12
N ALA A 15 3.65 7.37 32.21
CA ALA A 15 2.49 7.34 31.35
C ALA A 15 2.64 6.12 30.44
N LEU A 16 1.95 5.02 30.77
CA LEU A 16 1.67 3.98 29.80
C LEU A 16 0.82 4.63 28.71
N ALA A 17 1.47 5.06 27.63
CA ALA A 17 0.79 5.23 26.36
C ALA A 17 0.34 3.83 25.94
N VAL A 18 -0.90 3.48 26.30
CA VAL A 18 -1.59 2.35 25.70
C VAL A 18 -1.76 2.73 24.23
N GLY A 19 -0.79 2.35 23.41
CA GLY A 19 -0.88 2.41 21.97
C GLY A 19 -1.98 1.45 21.55
N LEU A 20 -3.22 1.93 21.56
CA LEU A 20 -4.27 1.39 20.71
C LEU A 20 -3.84 1.71 19.28
N SER A 21 -2.88 0.94 18.74
CA SER A 21 -2.86 0.64 17.31
C SER A 21 -4.14 -0.14 17.06
N GLY A 22 -5.25 0.59 16.99
CA GLY A 22 -6.55 0.03 16.72
C GLY A 22 -6.41 -0.74 15.42
N CYS A 23 -6.85 -1.99 15.41
CA CYS A 23 -6.91 -2.77 14.20
C CYS A 23 -7.53 -1.87 13.14
N THR A 24 -6.77 -1.57 12.08
CA THR A 24 -7.30 -0.68 11.05
C THR A 24 -8.55 -1.33 10.47
N MET A 25 -9.46 -0.53 9.91
CA MET A 25 -10.64 -1.10 9.25
C MET A 25 -10.24 -2.14 8.18
N ASN A 26 -9.10 -1.93 7.53
CA ASN A 26 -8.53 -2.87 6.58
C ASN A 26 -8.06 -4.17 7.24
N GLU A 27 -7.37 -4.12 8.39
CA GLU A 27 -7.00 -5.34 9.12
C GLU A 27 -8.23 -6.15 9.57
N LEU A 28 -9.31 -5.46 9.95
CA LEU A 28 -10.57 -6.13 10.34
C LEU A 28 -11.25 -6.82 9.15
N ILE A 29 -11.24 -6.20 7.97
CA ILE A 29 -11.94 -6.71 6.77
C ILE A 29 -11.08 -7.75 6.03
N TRP A 30 -9.78 -7.48 5.87
CA TRP A 30 -8.88 -8.19 4.98
C TRP A 30 -7.79 -9.00 5.71
N GLY A 31 -7.74 -8.95 7.05
CA GLY A 31 -6.63 -9.51 7.83
C GLY A 31 -5.34 -8.70 7.69
N ALA A 32 -4.29 -9.13 8.40
CA ALA A 32 -3.01 -8.44 8.43
C ALA A 32 -2.34 -8.37 7.03
N ASP A 33 -2.32 -9.50 6.31
CA ASP A 33 -1.67 -9.58 5.00
C ASP A 33 -2.39 -8.72 3.96
N GLY A 34 -3.74 -8.78 3.92
CA GLY A 34 -4.52 -7.94 3.01
C GLY A 34 -4.39 -6.45 3.33
N ALA A 35 -4.37 -6.08 4.61
CA ALA A 35 -4.10 -4.70 5.02
C ALA A 35 -2.70 -4.24 4.58
N HIS A 36 -1.69 -5.11 4.68
CA HIS A 36 -0.34 -4.81 4.21
C HIS A 36 -0.27 -4.58 2.68
N VAL A 37 -1.05 -5.32 1.89
CA VAL A 37 -1.18 -5.09 0.44
C VAL A 37 -1.82 -3.72 0.16
N ILE A 38 -2.90 -3.37 0.86
CA ILE A 38 -3.57 -2.06 0.71
C ILE A 38 -2.61 -0.92 1.07
N ASP A 39 -1.93 -1.00 2.20
CA ASP A 39 -1.01 0.04 2.67
C ASP A 39 0.19 0.18 1.72
N THR A 40 0.74 -0.93 1.22
CA THR A 40 1.78 -0.92 0.18
C THR A 40 1.29 -0.26 -1.10
N THR A 41 0.04 -0.50 -1.47
CA THR A 41 -0.55 0.08 -2.68
C THR A 41 -0.81 1.58 -2.54
N GLN A 42 -1.20 2.05 -1.36
CA GLN A 42 -1.28 3.49 -1.08
C GLN A 42 0.09 4.17 -1.15
N ARG A 43 1.14 3.49 -0.67
CA ARG A 43 2.54 3.96 -0.83
C ARG A 43 2.95 3.99 -2.30
N LEU A 44 2.61 2.96 -3.08
CA LEU A 44 2.85 2.94 -4.52
C LEU A 44 2.17 4.09 -5.26
N ILE A 45 0.88 4.32 -5.01
CA ILE A 45 0.11 5.42 -5.64
C ILE A 45 0.80 6.77 -5.34
N THR A 46 1.18 7.00 -4.08
CA THR A 46 1.86 8.23 -3.66
C THR A 46 3.22 8.37 -4.35
N ALA A 47 4.02 7.31 -4.38
CA ALA A 47 5.33 7.30 -5.01
C ALA A 47 5.25 7.49 -6.52
N ALA A 48 4.29 6.86 -7.19
CA ALA A 48 4.11 6.99 -8.64
C ALA A 48 3.68 8.41 -9.03
N ALA A 49 2.77 9.01 -8.26
CA ALA A 49 2.41 10.43 -8.41
C ALA A 49 3.60 11.39 -8.17
N ALA A 50 4.64 10.95 -7.44
CA ALA A 50 5.87 11.70 -7.19
C ALA A 50 7.04 11.36 -8.14
N ARG A 51 6.90 10.38 -9.04
CA ARG A 51 7.99 9.77 -9.85
C ARG A 51 9.07 9.09 -9.00
N GLU A 52 8.66 8.42 -7.94
CA GLU A 52 9.54 7.75 -6.97
C GLU A 52 9.23 6.23 -6.82
N ALA A 53 8.31 5.69 -7.64
CA ALA A 53 7.85 4.31 -7.52
C ALA A 53 8.90 3.25 -7.92
N ASP A 54 9.98 3.63 -8.62
CA ASP A 54 11.07 2.71 -9.00
C ASP A 54 11.64 1.95 -7.78
N GLY A 55 11.67 2.60 -6.61
CA GLY A 55 12.14 1.99 -5.36
C GLY A 55 11.24 0.88 -4.80
N LEU A 56 10.04 0.70 -5.36
CA LEU A 56 9.08 -0.33 -4.96
C LEU A 56 9.06 -1.50 -5.96
N VAL A 57 9.74 -1.38 -7.10
CA VAL A 57 9.74 -2.40 -8.16
C VAL A 57 10.58 -3.60 -7.75
N CYS A 58 10.07 -4.82 -8.01
CA CYS A 58 10.81 -6.05 -7.77
C CYS A 58 12.09 -6.07 -8.62
N ALA A 59 13.15 -6.64 -8.06
CA ALA A 59 14.38 -6.87 -8.83
C ALA A 59 14.09 -7.72 -10.08
N GLY A 60 14.43 -7.17 -11.26
CA GLY A 60 14.22 -7.83 -12.56
C GLY A 60 12.84 -7.61 -13.18
N SER A 61 11.94 -6.88 -12.52
CA SER A 61 10.69 -6.39 -13.11
C SER A 61 10.89 -5.01 -13.76
N ASP A 62 10.04 -4.68 -14.73
CA ASP A 62 10.02 -3.39 -15.43
C ASP A 62 8.57 -2.98 -15.74
N PRO A 63 7.76 -2.67 -14.71
CA PRO A 63 6.36 -2.29 -14.88
C PRO A 63 6.24 -0.93 -15.58
N ASP A 64 5.24 -0.78 -16.46
CA ASP A 64 4.93 0.52 -17.05
C ASP A 64 4.24 1.43 -16.02
N LEU A 65 5.02 2.30 -15.36
CA LEU A 65 4.52 3.24 -14.34
C LEU A 65 3.79 4.45 -14.92
N ARG A 66 3.92 4.73 -16.22
CA ARG A 66 3.34 5.88 -16.95
C ARG A 66 3.50 7.25 -16.27
N ASP A 67 2.64 8.19 -16.63
CA ASP A 67 2.70 9.56 -16.16
C ASP A 67 2.12 9.69 -14.74
N PRO A 68 2.72 10.52 -13.86
CA PRO A 68 2.22 10.73 -12.51
C PRO A 68 0.75 11.14 -12.41
N ALA A 69 0.24 11.86 -13.41
CA ALA A 69 -1.15 12.29 -13.46
C ALA A 69 -2.13 11.11 -13.58
N ASP A 70 -1.68 9.96 -14.09
CA ASP A 70 -2.53 8.78 -14.18
C ASP A 70 -2.89 8.22 -12.81
N TRP A 71 -2.02 8.42 -11.81
CA TRP A 71 -2.18 7.95 -10.43
C TRP A 71 -2.98 8.89 -9.53
N ASP A 72 -3.26 10.11 -9.98
CA ASP A 72 -3.89 11.14 -9.14
C ASP A 72 -5.31 10.74 -8.71
N GLY A 73 -5.54 10.75 -7.39
CA GLY A 73 -6.82 10.40 -6.78
C GLY A 73 -7.24 8.93 -6.89
N VAL A 74 -6.38 8.06 -7.47
CA VAL A 74 -6.62 6.62 -7.51
C VAL A 74 -6.58 6.04 -6.09
N THR A 75 -7.41 5.04 -5.80
CA THR A 75 -7.46 4.44 -4.46
C THR A 75 -7.40 2.92 -4.51
N ALA A 76 -6.57 2.33 -3.64
CA ALA A 76 -6.48 0.89 -3.43
C ALA A 76 -7.80 0.33 -2.89
N GLN A 77 -8.27 -0.77 -3.48
CA GLN A 77 -9.53 -1.42 -3.11
C GLN A 77 -9.28 -2.78 -2.44
N GLU A 78 -9.60 -3.87 -3.13
CA GLU A 78 -9.74 -5.20 -2.58
C GLU A 78 -8.49 -6.04 -2.91
N PRO A 79 -7.70 -6.43 -1.90
CA PRO A 79 -6.55 -7.31 -2.09
C PRO A 79 -6.98 -8.76 -2.21
N GLU A 80 -6.36 -9.50 -3.12
CA GLU A 80 -6.59 -10.92 -3.35
C GLU A 80 -5.29 -11.68 -3.54
N ARG A 81 -5.27 -12.95 -3.11
CA ARG A 81 -4.20 -13.87 -3.50
C ARG A 81 -4.25 -14.06 -5.00
N PHE A 82 -3.09 -13.99 -5.65
CA PHE A 82 -3.04 -14.13 -7.09
C PHE A 82 -3.53 -15.51 -7.54
N VAL A 83 -4.37 -15.51 -8.57
CA VAL A 83 -4.88 -16.73 -9.22
C VAL A 83 -4.61 -16.63 -10.73
N ALA A 84 -3.65 -17.41 -11.22
CA ALA A 84 -3.25 -17.43 -12.62
C ALA A 84 -4.39 -17.72 -13.61
N ALA A 85 -5.44 -18.41 -13.17
CA ALA A 85 -6.62 -18.67 -14.01
C ALA A 85 -7.42 -17.40 -14.34
N HIS A 86 -7.37 -16.37 -13.49
CA HIS A 86 -8.02 -15.08 -13.72
C HIS A 86 -7.15 -14.12 -14.54
N TRP A 87 -5.82 -14.24 -14.39
CA TRP A 87 -4.82 -13.35 -14.97
C TRP A 87 -3.68 -14.15 -15.62
N PRO A 88 -3.95 -14.94 -16.67
CA PRO A 88 -2.96 -15.83 -17.28
C PRO A 88 -1.73 -15.09 -17.83
N GLU A 89 -1.91 -13.85 -18.29
CA GLU A 89 -0.85 -12.97 -18.78
C GLU A 89 0.10 -12.51 -17.68
N MET A 90 -0.35 -12.45 -16.42
CA MET A 90 0.48 -12.04 -15.28
C MET A 90 1.21 -13.23 -14.64
N ALA A 91 0.79 -14.45 -14.93
CA ALA A 91 1.39 -15.66 -14.35
C ALA A 91 2.91 -15.80 -14.62
N PRO A 92 3.47 -15.46 -15.80
CA PRO A 92 4.91 -15.49 -16.04
C PRO A 92 5.71 -14.55 -15.13
N HIS A 93 5.06 -13.53 -14.58
CA HIS A 93 5.67 -12.58 -13.68
C HIS A 93 5.65 -13.04 -12.21
N ASP A 94 5.13 -14.24 -11.92
CA ASP A 94 5.13 -14.87 -10.58
C ASP A 94 4.66 -13.94 -9.42
N PRO A 95 3.46 -13.32 -9.53
CA PRO A 95 2.91 -12.54 -8.44
C PRO A 95 2.28 -13.43 -7.37
N THR A 96 2.31 -12.96 -6.13
CA THR A 96 1.65 -13.59 -4.97
C THR A 96 0.32 -12.91 -4.63
N TRP A 97 0.17 -11.63 -4.97
CA TRP A 97 -1.00 -10.80 -4.68
C TRP A 97 -1.40 -9.97 -5.91
N SER A 98 -2.70 -9.69 -6.01
CA SER A 98 -3.29 -8.70 -6.90
C SER A 98 -4.21 -7.78 -6.09
N ILE A 99 -4.33 -6.53 -6.51
CA ILE A 99 -5.29 -5.58 -5.93
C ILE A 99 -5.80 -4.65 -7.01
N ASN A 100 -7.12 -4.46 -7.02
CA ASN A 100 -7.77 -3.53 -7.92
C ASN A 100 -7.73 -2.09 -7.37
N LEU A 101 -7.69 -1.13 -8.28
CA LEU A 101 -7.71 0.29 -7.98
C LEU A 101 -8.97 0.93 -8.57
N SER A 102 -9.49 1.95 -7.88
CA SER A 102 -10.64 2.71 -8.38
C SER A 102 -10.27 4.16 -8.68
N LEU A 103 -10.93 4.70 -9.70
CA LEU A 103 -10.89 6.12 -10.02
C LEU A 103 -11.89 6.92 -9.18
N PRO A 104 -11.58 8.18 -8.87
CA PRO A 104 -12.60 9.08 -8.35
C PRO A 104 -13.64 9.36 -9.43
N ALA A 105 -14.90 9.60 -9.03
CA ALA A 105 -16.02 9.79 -9.96
C ALA A 105 -15.78 10.89 -11.00
N SER A 106 -15.00 11.92 -10.68
CA SER A 106 -14.61 13.01 -11.58
C SER A 106 -13.70 12.57 -12.74
N ARG A 107 -13.01 11.44 -12.61
CA ARG A 107 -12.08 10.89 -13.62
C ARG A 107 -12.66 9.71 -14.41
N VAL A 108 -13.88 9.26 -14.10
CA VAL A 108 -14.58 8.22 -14.87
C VAL A 108 -15.11 8.84 -16.18
N ILE A 109 -14.22 8.94 -17.16
CA ILE A 109 -14.47 9.54 -18.47
C ILE A 109 -14.12 8.49 -19.53
N ALA A 110 -15.04 8.22 -20.46
CA ALA A 110 -14.83 7.22 -21.52
C ALA A 110 -13.52 7.48 -22.28
N GLY A 111 -12.73 6.42 -22.48
CA GLY A 111 -11.41 6.47 -23.09
C GLY A 111 -10.27 6.84 -22.14
N ALA A 112 -10.54 7.30 -20.92
CA ALA A 112 -9.48 7.55 -19.94
C ALA A 112 -8.79 6.24 -19.54
N GLN A 113 -7.47 6.30 -19.39
CA GLN A 113 -6.66 5.18 -18.91
C GLN A 113 -6.28 5.38 -17.45
N TYR A 114 -6.14 4.27 -16.73
CA TYR A 114 -5.76 4.27 -15.31
C TYR A 114 -5.14 2.92 -14.93
N PRO A 115 -4.32 2.86 -13.86
CA PRO A 115 -3.81 1.60 -13.37
C PRO A 115 -4.98 0.86 -12.71
N GLY A 116 -5.53 -0.16 -13.34
CA GLY A 116 -6.74 -0.84 -12.86
C GLY A 116 -6.45 -1.94 -11.85
N ASP A 117 -5.37 -2.71 -12.07
CA ASP A 117 -4.90 -3.70 -11.10
C ASP A 117 -3.38 -3.63 -10.98
N VAL A 118 -2.92 -3.91 -9.77
CA VAL A 118 -1.50 -3.95 -9.42
C VAL A 118 -1.15 -5.34 -8.91
N PHE A 119 -0.01 -5.86 -9.34
CA PHE A 119 0.47 -7.19 -8.98
C PHE A 119 1.75 -7.09 -8.16
N TYR A 120 1.80 -7.81 -7.04
CA TYR A 120 2.96 -7.83 -6.15
C TYR A 120 3.53 -9.23 -6.04
N ARG A 121 4.84 -9.30 -5.78
CA ARG A 121 5.49 -10.49 -5.24
C ARG A 121 5.88 -10.20 -3.80
N GLU A 122 5.67 -11.20 -2.96
CA GLU A 122 6.08 -11.18 -1.57
C GLU A 122 7.42 -11.90 -1.44
N VAL A 123 8.43 -11.20 -0.91
CA VAL A 123 9.77 -11.73 -0.68
C VAL A 123 10.18 -11.34 0.74
N ASP A 124 10.51 -12.33 1.56
CA ASP A 124 10.89 -12.13 2.97
C ASP A 124 9.87 -11.32 3.80
N GLY A 125 8.59 -11.43 3.45
CA GLY A 125 7.48 -10.73 4.12
C GLY A 125 7.25 -9.29 3.65
N GLU A 126 8.02 -8.81 2.67
CA GLU A 126 7.84 -7.50 2.04
C GLU A 126 7.27 -7.65 0.63
N LEU A 127 6.46 -6.67 0.21
CA LEU A 127 5.86 -6.63 -1.12
C LEU A 127 6.66 -5.72 -2.05
N CYS A 128 6.96 -6.22 -3.25
CA CYS A 128 7.49 -5.42 -4.35
C CYS A 128 6.58 -5.50 -5.58
N LEU A 129 6.52 -4.42 -6.35
CA LEU A 129 5.70 -4.27 -7.55
C LEU A 129 6.27 -5.12 -8.68
N VAL A 130 5.43 -5.98 -9.24
CA VAL A 130 5.79 -6.88 -10.34
C VAL A 130 5.34 -6.29 -11.68
N ASP A 131 4.06 -5.94 -11.79
CA ASP A 131 3.45 -5.38 -13.00
C ASP A 131 2.14 -4.64 -12.68
N ILE A 132 1.61 -3.92 -13.68
CA ILE A 132 0.37 -3.14 -13.60
C ILE A 132 -0.50 -3.48 -14.82
N ALA A 133 -1.74 -3.90 -14.58
CA ALA A 133 -2.74 -3.95 -15.64
C ALA A 133 -3.37 -2.57 -15.81
N TRP A 134 -3.16 -1.98 -16.99
CA TRP A 134 -3.74 -0.69 -17.36
C TRP A 134 -5.10 -0.88 -18.02
N TRP A 135 -6.09 -0.17 -17.50
CA TRP A 135 -7.48 -0.26 -17.94
C TRP A 135 -7.88 0.98 -18.72
N THR A 136 -8.94 0.85 -19.52
CA THR A 136 -9.60 1.97 -20.21
C THR A 136 -11.06 2.03 -19.78
N VAL A 137 -11.53 3.20 -19.37
CA VAL A 137 -12.95 3.43 -19.06
C VAL A 137 -13.75 3.29 -20.36
N GLN A 138 -14.79 2.45 -20.35
CA GLN A 138 -15.68 2.21 -21.50
C GLN A 138 -16.91 3.12 -21.48
#